data_AF-A0A345YJQ8-F1
#
_entry.id   AF-A0A345YJQ8-F1
#
_cell.length_a   1.000
_cell.length_b   1.000
_cell.length_c   1.000
_cell.angle_alpha   90.00
_cell.angle_beta   90.00
_cell.angle_gamma   90.00
#
_symmetry.space_group_name_H-M   'P 1'
#
loop_
_entity.id
_entity.type
_entity.pdbx_description
1 polymer ?
#
loop_
_entity_poly.entity_id
_entity_poly.type
_entity_poly.pdbx_seq_one_letter_code
_entity_poly.pdbx_strand_id
1 'polypeptide(L)'
;MACLPPRGMKIKPEERLAIDFATTLRAFTIEGKLRCVWTHPANEIAGHQGRLAQMRYALAKAMGLIPGTADYLFLWKDGSGVLEAKVGKNGQQPNQIDYEAWCMEMGVPYRIFTTVDEGLAILREWGVLTDKQKTS
;
A
#
# COMPACT_ATOMS: atom_id res chain seq x y z
N MET A 1 -1.01 -6.66 -16.24
CA MET A 1 -2.45 -6.89 -16.02
C MET A 1 -3.01 -5.72 -15.21
N ALA A 2 -3.64 -4.74 -15.87
CA ALA A 2 -4.27 -3.61 -15.17
C ALA A 2 -5.61 -4.06 -14.59
N CYS A 3 -5.83 -3.85 -13.30
CA CYS A 3 -7.12 -4.08 -12.67
C CYS A 3 -7.86 -2.74 -12.66
N LEU A 4 -8.75 -2.53 -13.62
CA LEU A 4 -9.53 -1.30 -13.72
C LEU A 4 -10.75 -1.36 -12.78
N PRO A 5 -11.11 -0.23 -12.15
CA PRO A 5 -12.30 -0.16 -11.32
C PRO A 5 -13.58 -0.41 -12.14
N PRO A 6 -14.65 -0.94 -11.53
CA PRO A 6 -15.93 -1.14 -12.21
C PRO A 6 -16.48 0.15 -12.82
N ARG A 7 -17.09 0.07 -14.01
CA ARG A 7 -17.66 1.25 -14.69
C ARG A 7 -18.75 1.91 -13.82
N GLY A 8 -18.75 3.24 -13.77
CA GLY A 8 -19.76 4.02 -13.05
C GLY A 8 -19.50 4.19 -11.54
N MET A 9 -18.42 3.64 -11.01
CA MET A 9 -18.04 3.84 -9.61
C MET A 9 -17.41 5.22 -9.39
N LYS A 10 -17.89 5.97 -8.40
CA LYS A 10 -17.26 7.20 -7.95
C LYS A 10 -16.02 6.84 -7.12
N ILE A 11 -14.85 7.22 -7.62
CA ILE A 11 -13.56 6.91 -7.01
C ILE A 11 -13.09 8.15 -6.25
N LYS A 12 -12.76 7.99 -4.97
CA LYS A 12 -12.20 9.07 -4.15
C LYS A 12 -10.76 9.38 -4.59
N PRO A 13 -10.23 10.58 -4.31
CA PRO A 13 -8.86 10.93 -4.69
C PRO A 13 -7.79 9.95 -4.15
N GLU A 14 -7.94 9.48 -2.91
CA GLU A 14 -7.02 8.50 -2.31
C GLU A 14 -7.12 7.12 -2.99
N GLU A 15 -8.33 6.65 -3.27
CA GLU A 15 -8.57 5.42 -4.03
C GLU A 15 -7.97 5.51 -5.44
N ARG A 16 -8.04 6.68 -6.09
CA ARG A 16 -7.40 6.95 -7.38
C ARG A 16 -5.88 6.83 -7.27
N LEU A 17 -5.26 7.47 -6.28
CA LEU A 17 -3.82 7.39 -6.05
C LEU A 17 -3.37 5.94 -5.85
N ALA A 18 -4.08 5.17 -5.02
CA ALA A 18 -3.80 3.76 -4.78
C ALA A 18 -3.94 2.91 -6.07
N ILE A 19 -5.00 3.12 -6.87
CA ILE A 19 -5.19 2.40 -8.14
C ILE A 19 -4.05 2.69 -9.12
N ASP A 20 -3.67 3.95 -9.26
CA ASP A 20 -2.64 4.37 -10.22
C ASP A 20 -1.26 3.88 -9.78
N PHE A 21 -0.95 3.96 -8.48
CA PHE A 21 0.28 3.42 -7.91
C PHE A 21 0.35 1.90 -8.08
N ALA A 22 -0.69 1.15 -7.69
CA ALA A 22 -0.75 -0.30 -7.87
C ALA A 22 -0.66 -0.73 -9.34
N THR A 23 -1.26 0.03 -10.26
CA THR A 23 -1.14 -0.24 -11.70
C THR A 23 0.31 -0.09 -12.17
N THR A 24 1.00 0.93 -11.69
CA THR A 24 2.40 1.20 -12.01
C THR A 24 3.33 0.12 -11.42
N LEU A 25 3.12 -0.28 -10.16
CA LEU A 25 3.86 -1.39 -9.54
C LEU A 25 3.70 -2.70 -10.32
N ARG A 26 2.48 -3.02 -10.81
CA ARG A 26 2.27 -4.20 -11.66
C ARG A 26 3.08 -4.12 -12.95
N ALA A 27 3.13 -2.95 -13.60
CA ALA A 27 3.94 -2.77 -14.81
C ALA A 27 5.43 -3.02 -14.51
N PHE A 28 5.98 -2.38 -13.47
CA PHE A 28 7.38 -2.58 -13.09
C PHE A 28 7.71 -4.01 -12.64
N THR A 29 6.75 -4.71 -12.04
CA THR A 29 6.90 -6.13 -11.70
C THR A 29 7.04 -6.97 -12.97
N ILE A 30 6.17 -6.76 -13.96
CA ILE A 30 6.20 -7.48 -15.24
C ILE A 30 7.47 -7.18 -16.03
N GLU A 31 7.92 -5.93 -16.02
CA GLU A 31 9.16 -5.51 -16.68
C GLU A 31 10.44 -5.96 -15.95
N GLY A 32 10.32 -6.64 -14.80
CA GLY A 32 11.45 -7.11 -14.02
C GLY A 32 12.28 -5.99 -13.36
N LYS A 33 11.72 -4.77 -13.28
CA LYS A 33 12.35 -3.58 -12.68
C LYS A 33 12.13 -3.50 -11.18
N LEU A 34 11.08 -4.11 -10.66
CA LEU A 34 10.79 -4.17 -9.23
C LEU A 34 11.41 -5.43 -8.61
N ARG A 35 12.30 -5.24 -7.63
CA ARG A 35 13.08 -6.27 -6.93
C ARG A 35 12.52 -6.60 -5.55
N CYS A 36 11.22 -6.48 -5.39
CA CYS A 36 10.48 -6.83 -4.16
C CYS A 36 9.14 -7.48 -4.52
N VAL A 37 8.58 -8.21 -3.56
CA VAL A 37 7.16 -8.56 -3.57
C VAL A 37 6.39 -7.47 -2.85
N TRP A 38 5.15 -7.23 -3.28
CA TRP A 38 4.31 -6.21 -2.69
C TRP A 38 2.86 -6.66 -2.60
N THR A 39 2.17 -6.15 -1.58
CA THR A 39 0.72 -6.35 -1.39
C THR A 39 0.08 -5.05 -0.92
N HIS A 40 -1.20 -4.90 -1.25
CA HIS A 40 -2.08 -3.87 -0.67
C HIS A 40 -3.01 -4.57 0.32
N PRO A 41 -2.83 -4.42 1.65
CA PRO A 41 -3.77 -4.96 2.62
C PRO A 41 -5.14 -4.32 2.42
N ALA A 42 -6.18 -5.13 2.28
CA ALA A 42 -7.53 -4.65 2.01
C ALA A 42 -8.22 -4.11 3.29
N ASN A 43 -7.65 -3.07 3.89
CA ASN A 43 -8.13 -2.46 5.13
C ASN A 43 -9.45 -1.72 4.93
N GLU A 44 -9.72 -1.21 3.72
CA GLU A 44 -10.93 -0.47 3.39
C GLU A 44 -12.24 -1.31 3.49
N ILE A 45 -12.13 -2.64 3.58
CA ILE A 45 -13.27 -3.56 3.77
C ILE A 45 -13.98 -3.30 5.13
N ALA A 46 -13.30 -2.63 6.07
CA ALA A 46 -13.84 -2.25 7.38
C ALA A 46 -15.05 -1.28 7.31
N GLY A 47 -15.25 -0.57 6.19
CA GLY A 47 -16.21 0.55 6.10
C GLY A 47 -17.64 0.17 5.72
N HIS A 48 -17.96 -1.10 5.51
CA HIS A 48 -19.30 -1.51 5.04
C HIS A 48 -20.30 -1.68 6.21
N GLN A 49 -21.45 -1.00 6.11
CA GLN A 49 -22.46 -0.91 7.18
C GLN A 49 -23.34 -2.16 7.34
N GLY A 50 -23.16 -3.20 6.51
CA GLY A 50 -23.94 -4.43 6.62
C GLY A 50 -23.47 -5.33 7.77
N ARG A 51 -24.40 -6.00 8.48
CA ARG A 51 -24.10 -6.97 9.55
C ARG A 51 -23.07 -8.02 9.12
N LEU A 52 -23.20 -8.55 7.90
CA LEU A 52 -22.24 -9.52 7.35
C LEU A 52 -20.83 -8.93 7.18
N ALA A 53 -20.73 -7.66 6.77
CA ALA A 53 -19.43 -6.99 6.63
C ALA A 53 -18.77 -6.76 8.00
N GLN A 54 -19.54 -6.34 9.00
CA GLN A 54 -19.05 -6.20 10.37
C GLN A 54 -18.54 -7.54 10.94
N MET A 55 -19.27 -8.63 10.72
CA MET A 55 -18.84 -9.97 11.14
C MET A 55 -17.56 -10.41 10.42
N ARG A 56 -17.46 -10.19 9.10
CA ARG A 56 -16.24 -10.49 8.33
C ARG A 56 -15.05 -9.66 8.80
N TYR A 57 -15.27 -8.39 9.11
CA TYR A 57 -14.22 -7.53 9.65
C TYR A 57 -13.76 -7.97 11.04
N ALA A 58 -14.68 -8.35 11.93
CA ALA A 58 -14.33 -8.92 13.23
C ALA A 58 -13.52 -10.22 13.09
N LEU A 59 -13.94 -11.11 12.19
CA LEU A 59 -13.19 -12.33 11.88
C LEU A 59 -11.81 -12.01 11.29
N ALA A 60 -11.70 -11.04 10.38
CA ALA A 60 -10.42 -10.61 9.82
C ALA A 60 -9.46 -10.10 10.89
N LYS A 61 -9.93 -9.29 11.85
CA LYS A 61 -9.13 -8.88 13.02
C LYS A 61 -8.67 -10.06 13.85
N ALA A 62 -9.55 -11.04 14.10
CA ALA A 62 -9.18 -12.27 14.80
C ALA A 62 -8.14 -13.11 14.03
N MET A 63 -8.11 -13.00 12.70
CA MET A 63 -7.11 -13.64 11.84
C MET A 63 -5.81 -12.83 11.68
N GLY A 64 -5.68 -11.67 12.34
CA GLY A 64 -4.47 -10.85 12.32
C GLY A 64 -4.52 -9.62 11.40
N LEU A 65 -5.70 -9.20 10.91
CA LEU A 65 -5.84 -7.88 10.30
C LEU A 65 -5.51 -6.80 11.34
N ILE A 66 -4.56 -5.94 11.01
CA ILE A 66 -4.13 -4.81 11.86
C ILE A 66 -4.84 -3.54 11.37
N PRO A 67 -5.82 -2.99 12.12
CA PRO A 67 -6.52 -1.78 11.70
C PRO A 67 -5.58 -0.59 11.64
N GLY A 68 -5.48 0.06 10.47
CA GLY A 68 -4.56 1.18 10.27
C GLY A 68 -3.15 0.77 9.84
N THR A 69 -2.93 -0.51 9.49
CA THR A 69 -1.72 -0.89 8.75
C THR A 69 -1.60 -0.07 7.47
N ALA A 70 -0.35 0.17 7.06
CA ALA A 70 -0.04 0.92 5.85
C ALA A 70 -0.71 0.31 4.60
N ASP A 71 -1.01 1.17 3.62
CA ASP A 71 -1.61 0.77 2.35
C ASP A 71 -0.77 -0.24 1.56
N TYR A 72 0.56 -0.14 1.59
CA TYR A 72 1.43 -1.06 0.86
C TYR A 72 2.51 -1.66 1.74
N LEU A 73 2.68 -2.98 1.63
CA LEU A 73 3.75 -3.72 2.27
C LEU A 73 4.70 -4.23 1.19
N PHE A 74 6.00 -4.03 1.40
CA PHE A 74 7.07 -4.48 0.51
C PHE A 74 8.03 -5.40 1.24
N LEU A 75 8.37 -6.54 0.64
CA LEU A 75 9.38 -7.48 1.13
C LEU A 75 10.40 -7.75 0.04
N TRP A 76 11.69 -7.72 0.38
CA TRP A 76 12.78 -8.07 -0.54
C TRP A 76 13.85 -8.89 0.19
N LYS A 77 14.89 -9.28 -0.53
CA LYS A 77 15.90 -10.23 -0.06
C LYS A 77 16.48 -9.89 1.32
N ASP A 78 16.77 -8.62 1.54
CA ASP A 78 17.54 -8.14 2.68
C ASP A 78 16.74 -7.15 3.56
N GLY A 79 15.42 -7.07 3.38
CA GLY A 79 14.60 -6.13 4.15
C GLY A 79 13.13 -6.06 3.78
N SER A 80 12.46 -5.11 4.43
CA SER A 80 11.05 -4.79 4.23
C SER A 80 10.84 -3.27 4.36
N GLY A 81 9.70 -2.79 3.90
CA GLY A 81 9.31 -1.39 3.99
C GLY A 81 7.83 -1.24 3.73
N VAL A 82 7.23 -0.16 4.23
CA VAL A 82 5.80 0.08 4.11
C VAL A 82 5.52 1.50 3.64
N LEU A 83 4.51 1.65 2.78
CA LEU A 83 4.09 2.95 2.25
C LEU A 83 2.62 3.20 2.56
N GLU A 84 2.33 4.39 3.06
CA GLU A 84 0.97 4.90 3.27
C GLU A 84 0.65 5.96 2.22
N ALA A 85 -0.46 5.80 1.50
CA ALA A 85 -0.94 6.78 0.53
C ALA A 85 -1.79 7.82 1.24
N LYS A 86 -1.56 9.11 0.96
CA LYS A 86 -2.39 10.21 1.49
C LYS A 86 -2.73 11.23 0.44
N VAL A 87 -3.99 11.68 0.42
CA VAL A 87 -4.41 12.80 -0.43
C VAL A 87 -5.07 13.89 0.40
N GLY A 88 -4.63 15.14 0.19
CA GLY A 88 -5.21 16.33 0.82
C GLY A 88 -4.67 16.61 2.23
N LYS A 89 -5.43 17.36 3.02
CA LYS A 89 -5.01 17.85 4.36
C LYS A 89 -5.33 16.90 5.51
N ASN A 90 -5.89 15.72 5.23
CA ASN A 90 -6.26 14.78 6.28
C ASN A 90 -5.00 14.03 6.73
N GLY A 91 -4.58 14.31 7.96
CA GLY A 91 -3.46 13.60 8.59
C GLY A 91 -3.78 12.13 8.87
N GLN A 92 -2.78 11.40 9.36
CA GLN A 92 -2.96 10.04 9.84
C GLN A 92 -3.98 9.98 10.97
N GLN A 93 -4.78 8.92 10.96
CA GLN A 93 -5.66 8.59 12.08
C GLN A 93 -4.84 7.99 13.24
N PRO A 94 -5.32 8.03 14.50
CA PRO A 94 -4.56 7.53 15.64
C PRO A 94 -4.00 6.12 15.48
N ASN A 95 -4.80 5.19 14.94
CA ASN A 95 -4.37 3.81 14.69
C ASN A 95 -3.30 3.68 13.59
N GLN A 96 -3.22 4.63 12.66
CA GLN A 96 -2.17 4.68 11.65
C GLN A 96 -0.86 5.23 12.23
N ILE A 97 -0.96 6.19 13.16
CA ILE A 97 0.18 6.71 13.94
C ILE A 97 0.76 5.60 14.80
N ASP A 98 -0.08 4.82 15.48
CA ASP A 98 0.37 3.68 16.29
C ASP A 98 1.10 2.63 15.44
N TYR A 99 0.60 2.35 14.22
CA TYR A 99 1.24 1.41 13.30
C TYR A 99 2.57 1.93 12.76
N GLU A 100 2.66 3.23 12.44
CA GLU A 100 3.93 3.86 12.07
C GLU A 100 4.96 3.76 13.20
N ALA A 101 4.57 4.12 14.43
CA ALA A 101 5.44 4.02 15.59
C ALA A 101 5.94 2.59 15.80
N TRP A 102 5.06 1.60 15.66
CA TRP A 102 5.45 0.20 15.75
C TRP A 102 6.42 -0.24 14.64
N CYS A 103 6.21 0.22 13.40
CA CYS A 103 7.15 -0.02 12.30
C CYS A 103 8.54 0.56 12.62
N MET A 104 8.59 1.80 13.11
CA MET A 104 9.83 2.47 13.49
C MET A 104 10.56 1.74 14.62
N GLU A 105 9.85 1.28 15.64
CA GLU A 105 10.41 0.51 16.75
C GLU A 105 11.07 -0.80 16.26
N MET A 106 10.46 -1.45 15.27
CA MET A 106 10.97 -2.68 14.66
C MET A 106 12.02 -2.44 13.57
N GLY A 107 12.39 -1.19 13.30
CA GLY A 107 13.35 -0.84 12.24
C GLY A 107 12.82 -1.05 10.82
N VAL A 108 11.49 -1.13 10.64
CA VAL A 108 10.85 -1.20 9.33
C VAL A 108 10.64 0.23 8.81
N PRO A 109 11.24 0.62 7.67
CA PRO A 109 11.01 1.92 7.06
C PRO A 109 9.51 2.14 6.76
N TYR A 110 8.94 3.17 7.38
CA TYR A 110 7.62 3.69 7.09
C TYR A 110 7.78 5.02 6.35
N ARG A 111 7.02 5.21 5.26
CA ARG A 111 6.97 6.48 4.54
C ARG A 111 5.54 6.77 4.07
N ILE A 112 5.21 8.05 4.02
CA ILE A 112 3.97 8.54 3.42
C ILE A 112 4.28 9.08 2.02
N PHE A 113 3.39 8.84 1.07
CA PHE A 113 3.46 9.45 -0.26
C PHE A 113 2.12 10.06 -0.65
N THR A 114 2.17 11.14 -1.42
CA THR A 114 0.98 11.88 -1.87
C THR A 114 0.80 11.86 -3.38
N THR A 115 1.82 11.39 -4.11
CA THR A 115 1.79 11.21 -5.56
C THR A 115 2.46 9.89 -5.96
N VAL A 116 2.08 9.36 -7.12
CA VAL A 116 2.71 8.13 -7.66
C VAL A 116 4.23 8.30 -7.76
N ASP A 117 4.70 9.46 -8.24
CA ASP A 117 6.13 9.72 -8.41
C ASP A 117 6.89 9.74 -7.08
N GLU A 118 6.31 10.30 -6.02
CA GLU A 118 6.89 10.23 -4.66
C GLU A 118 7.02 8.78 -4.19
N GLY A 119 5.97 7.98 -4.34
CA GLY A 119 6.01 6.55 -3.99
C GLY A 119 7.11 5.81 -4.75
N LEU A 120 7.26 6.06 -6.06
CA LEU A 120 8.32 5.47 -6.87
C LEU A 120 9.72 5.97 -6.49
N ALA A 121 9.86 7.25 -6.11
CA ALA A 121 11.11 7.81 -5.64
C ALA A 121 11.58 7.11 -4.35
N ILE A 122 10.67 6.86 -3.40
CA ILE A 122 10.97 6.11 -2.17
C ILE A 122 11.41 4.67 -2.50
N LEU A 123 10.74 4.00 -3.45
CA LEU A 123 11.15 2.66 -3.87
C LEU A 123 12.53 2.64 -4.55
N ARG A 124 12.94 3.72 -5.23
CA ARG A 124 14.32 3.88 -5.73
C ARG A 124 15.31 4.13 -4.61
N GLU A 125 14.96 4.96 -3.62
CA GLU A 125 15.77 5.22 -2.41
C GLU A 125 16.06 3.92 -1.66
N TRP A 126 15.06 3.04 -1.50
CA TRP A 126 15.24 1.71 -0.91
C TRP A 126 16.00 0.72 -1.82
N GLY A 127 16.31 1.10 -3.06
CA GLY A 127 17.00 0.26 -4.03
C GLY A 127 16.16 -0.89 -4.58
N VAL A 128 14.84 -0.90 -4.36
CA VAL A 128 13.96 -1.98 -4.83
C VAL A 128 13.38 -1.72 -6.22
N LEU A 129 13.41 -0.48 -6.72
CA LEU A 129 13.03 -0.14 -8.09
C LEU A 129 14.26 0.27 -8.92
N THR A 130 14.44 -0.35 -10.09
CA THR A 130 15.56 -0.05 -11.00
C THR A 130 15.08 0.48 -12.35
N ASP A 131 15.77 1.48 -12.91
CA ASP A 131 15.46 1.97 -14.25
C ASP A 131 16.04 1.08 -15.38
N LYS A 132 16.99 0.19 -15.04
CA LYS A 132 17.59 -0.77 -15.98
C LYS A 132 16.69 -2.00 -16.14
N GLN A 133 16.49 -2.44 -17.38
CA GLN A 133 15.91 -3.76 -17.62
C GLN A 133 16.90 -4.84 -17.16
N LYS A 134 16.39 -5.91 -16.56
CA LYS A 134 17.17 -7.11 -16.27
C LYS A 134 17.74 -7.63 -17.59
N THR A 135 19.05 -7.45 -17.81
CA THR A 135 19.76 -8.25 -18.82
C THR A 135 19.76 -9.68 -18.29
N SER A 136 19.09 -10.56 -19.04
CA SER A 136 19.05 -12.01 -18.83
C SER A 136 20.43 -12.62 -18.68
#